data_AF-A0AAW7N568-F1
#
_entry.id   AF-A0AAW7N568-F1
#
_cell.length_a   1.000
_cell.length_b   1.000
_cell.length_c   1.000
_cell.angle_alpha   90.00
_cell.angle_beta   90.00
_cell.angle_gamma   90.00
#
_symmetry.space_group_name_H-M   'P 1'
#
loop_
_entity.id
_entity.type
_entity.pdbx_description
1 polymer ?
#
loop_
_entity_poly.entity_id
_entity_poly.type
_entity_poly.pdbx_seq_one_letter_code
_entity_poly.pdbx_strand_id
1 'polypeptide(L)' 'MEGIILLVEDERSILSSLKTELQFENYQVLEAKDGLQAVEVFNDYSSEIDLRNY' A
#
# COMPACT_ATOMS: atom_id res chain seq x y z
N MET A 1 -9.10 -1.21 -12.54
CA MET A 1 -8.03 -1.06 -11.54
C MET A 1 -7.91 0.43 -11.29
N GLU A 2 -8.26 0.87 -10.09
CA GLU A 2 -8.35 2.30 -9.74
C GLU A 2 -6.98 2.92 -9.45
N GLY A 3 -6.00 2.11 -9.01
CA GLY A 3 -4.64 2.53 -8.76
C GLY A 3 -3.88 1.55 -7.87
N ILE A 4 -2.68 1.96 -7.47
CA ILE A 4 -1.84 1.25 -6.51
C ILE A 4 -1.85 2.02 -5.18
N ILE A 5 -2.04 1.29 -4.09
CA ILE A 5 -1.94 1.81 -2.72
C ILE A 5 -0.83 1.04 -2.00
N LEU A 6 0.16 1.77 -1.47
CA LEU A 6 1.10 1.24 -0.49
C LEU A 6 0.50 1.38 0.91
N LEU A 7 0.10 0.26 1.50
CA LEU A 7 -0.48 0.18 2.83
C LEU A 7 0.61 -0.17 3.84
N VAL A 8 0.86 0.75 4.77
CA VAL A 8 1.83 0.59 5.87
C VAL A 8 1.07 0.33 7.17
N GLU A 9 1.14 -0.90 7.68
CA GLU A 9 0.36 -1.35 8.84
C GLU A 9 1.08 -2.50 9.55
N ASP A 10 1.37 -2.36 10.84
CA ASP A 10 2.13 -3.34 11.63
C ASP A 10 1.24 -4.43 12.24
N GLU A 11 -0.07 -4.18 12.38
CA GLU A 11 -1.02 -5.16 12.89
C GLU A 11 -1.67 -5.99 11.76
N ARG A 12 -1.36 -7.30 11.71
CA ARG A 12 -1.83 -8.20 10.64
C ARG A 12 -3.35 -8.27 10.47
N SER A 13 -4.11 -8.20 11.56
CA SER A 13 -5.58 -8.22 11.53
C SER A 13 -6.14 -7.00 10.82
N ILE A 14 -5.57 -5.83 11.08
CA ILE A 14 -5.94 -4.57 10.45
C ILE A 14 -5.53 -4.59 8.98
N LEU A 15 -4.28 -4.98 8.68
CA LEU A 15 -3.76 -5.10 7.33
C LEU A 15 -4.66 -5.98 6.44
N SER A 16 -5.05 -7.16 6.92
CA SER A 16 -5.92 -8.08 6.17
C SER A 16 -7.31 -7.49 5.93
N SER A 17 -7.85 -6.76 6.90
CA SER A 17 -9.19 -6.16 6.80
C SER A 17 -9.19 -5.02 5.77
N LEU A 18 -8.24 -4.09 5.89
CA LEU A 18 -8.08 -2.96 4.96
C LEU A 18 -7.75 -3.42 3.54
N LYS A 19 -6.85 -4.40 3.39
CA LYS A 19 -6.53 -4.96 2.08
C LYS A 19 -7.77 -5.53 1.39
N THR A 20 -8.61 -6.26 2.13
CA THR A 20 -9.84 -6.85 1.57
C THR A 20 -10.78 -5.76 1.04
N GLU A 21 -10.96 -4.68 1.81
CA GLU A 21 -11.81 -3.56 1.42
C GLU A 21 -11.25 -2.82 0.19
N LEU A 22 -9.96 -2.48 0.20
CA LEU A 22 -9.30 -1.80 -0.93
C LEU A 22 -9.31 -2.65 -2.21
N GLN A 23 -9.12 -3.97 -2.09
CA GLN A 23 -9.19 -4.87 -3.25
C GLN A 23 -10.63 -5.04 -3.77
N PHE A 24 -11.63 -4.98 -2.88
CA PHE A 24 -13.04 -4.92 -3.28
C PHE A 24 -13.34 -3.67 -4.12
N GLU A 25 -12.72 -2.54 -3.76
CA GLU A 25 -12.74 -1.28 -4.52
C GLU A 25 -11.79 -1.26 -5.74
N ASN A 26 -11.26 -2.43 -6.16
CA ASN A 26 -10.45 -2.61 -7.36
C ASN A 26 -9.08 -1.87 -7.35
N TYR A 27 -8.51 -1.65 -6.17
CA TYR A 27 -7.11 -1.21 -6.00
C TYR A 27 -6.14 -2.40 -5.94
N GLN A 28 -4.93 -2.20 -6.46
CA GLN A 28 -3.79 -3.06 -6.15
C GLN A 28 -3.18 -2.58 -4.83
N VAL A 29 -2.98 -3.49 -3.88
CA VAL A 29 -2.42 -3.18 -2.57
C VAL A 29 -1.02 -3.77 -2.45
N LEU A 30 -0.04 -2.90 -2.23
CA LEU A 30 1.31 -3.25 -1.78
C LEU A 30 1.35 -3.13 -0.26
N GLU A 31 2.05 -4.03 0.40
CA GLU A 31 2.05 -4.13 1.87
C GLU A 31 3.43 -3.80 2.45
N ALA A 32 3.44 -3.05 3.54
CA ALA A 32 4.61 -2.87 4.39
C ALA A 32 4.20 -2.95 5.86
N LYS A 33 5.01 -3.62 6.68
CA LYS A 33 4.76 -3.82 8.12
C LYS A 33 5.37 -2.73 8.99
N ASP A 34 6.21 -1.89 8.42
CA ASP A 34 6.92 -0.82 9.09
C ASP A 34 7.40 0.22 8.07
N GLY A 35 7.89 1.35 8.56
CA GLY A 35 8.36 2.45 7.71
C GLY A 35 9.58 2.10 6.87
N LEU A 36 10.46 1.20 7.32
CA LEU A 36 11.65 0.82 6.55
C LEU A 36 11.24 -0.01 5.34
N GLN A 37 10.39 -1.02 5.56
CA GLN A 37 9.81 -1.81 4.48
C GLN A 37 8.99 -0.93 3.53
N ALA A 38 8.28 0.07 4.04
CA ALA A 38 7.52 0.99 3.19
C ALA A 38 8.43 1.77 2.23
N VAL A 39 9.58 2.24 2.70
CA VAL A 39 10.57 2.92 1.85
C VAL A 39 11.17 1.94 0.83
N GLU A 40 11.49 0.71 1.22
CA GLU A 40 11.97 -0.33 0.30
C GLU A 40 10.95 -0.60 -0.81
N VAL A 41 9.69 -0.85 -0.45
CA VAL A 41 8.61 -1.09 -1.42
C VAL A 41 8.36 0.15 -2.29
N PHE A 42 8.39 1.36 -1.72
CA PHE A 42 8.23 2.57 -2.52
C PHE A 42 9.34 2.71 -3.56
N ASN A 43 10.59 2.42 -3.21
CA ASN A 43 11.70 2.51 -4.17
C ASN A 43 11.52 1.54 -5.34
N ASP A 44 11.07 0.31 -5.06
CA ASP A 44 10.80 -0.72 -6.07
C ASP A 44 9.67 -0.33 -7.03
N TYR A 45 8.69 0.45 -6.56
CA TYR A 45 7.50 0.87 -7.31
C TYR A 45 7.43 2.38 -7.56
N SER A 46 8.58 3.07 -7.48
CA SER A 46 8.65 4.54 -7.49
C SER A 46 8.15 5.18 -8.79
N SER A 47 8.12 4.43 -9.91
CA SER A 47 7.52 4.87 -11.17
C SER A 47 6.00 4.71 -11.25
N GLU A 48 5.40 3.98 -10.29
CA GLU A 48 3.98 3.61 -10.30
C GLU A 48 3.20 4.26 -9.15
N ILE A 49 3.87 4.59 -8.04
CA ILE A 49 3.27 5.25 -6.87
C ILE A 49 3.46 6.76 -6.96
N ASP A 50 2.35 7.50 -7.03
CA ASP A 50 2.34 8.96 -7.00
C ASP A 50 2.24 9.48 -5.55
N LEU A 51 3.25 10.26 -5.13
CA LEU A 51 3.20 11.03 -3.90
C LEU A 51 2.60 12.40 -4.22
N ARG A 52 1.29 12.54 -3.99
CA ARG A 52 0.60 13.81 -4.20
C ARG A 52 1.18 14.88 -3.28
N ASN A 53 1.77 15.91 -3.87
CA ASN A 53 2.14 17.13 -3.18
C ASN A 53 0.86 17.98 -3.00
N TYR A 54 0.45 18.21 -1.74
CA TYR A 54 -0.64 19.12 -1.38
C TYR A 54 -0.13 20.54 -1.16
#